data_AF-A0A3A9FS52-F1
#
_entry.id   AF-A0A3A9FS52-F1
#
_cell.length_a   1.000
_cell.length_b   1.000
_cell.length_c   1.000
_cell.angle_alpha   90.00
_cell.angle_beta   90.00
_cell.angle_gamma   90.00
#
_symmetry.space_group_name_H-M   'P 1'
#
loop_
_entity.id
_entity.type
_entity.pdbx_description
1 polymer ?
#
loop_
_entity_poly.entity_id
_entity_poly.type
_entity_poly.pdbx_seq_one_letter_code
_entity_poly.pdbx_strand_id
1 'polypeptide(L)' 'MIRNYQMLKEQINYAIQNSELDIGAAYFIVKDVFQTLEKMYYAHINTEFMEESKKNKEEEEDVVTKQDPPEEKEQGK' A
#
# COMPACT_ATOMS: atom_id res chain seq x y z
N MET A 1 -2.64 12.65 0.87
CA MET A 1 -2.27 12.04 2.16
C MET A 1 -1.87 13.03 3.25
N ILE A 2 -0.92 13.95 3.02
CA ILE A 2 -0.41 14.88 4.07
C ILE A 2 -1.52 15.76 4.68
N ARG A 3 -2.45 16.30 3.89
CA ARG A 3 -3.61 17.07 4.41
C ARG A 3 -4.50 16.27 5.35
N ASN A 4 -4.78 15.01 5.02
CA ASN A 4 -5.61 14.14 5.87
C ASN A 4 -4.91 13.82 7.20
N TYR A 5 -3.59 13.66 7.16
CA TYR A 5 -2.78 13.45 8.36
C TYR A 5 -2.76 14.69 9.28
N GLN A 6 -2.57 15.88 8.71
CA GLN A 6 -2.60 17.13 9.48
C GLN A 6 -3.96 17.35 10.14
N MET A 7 -5.06 17.13 9.40
CA MET A 7 -6.41 17.28 9.91
C MET A 7 -6.73 16.27 11.01
N LEU A 8 -6.31 15.01 10.85
CA LEU A 8 -6.45 13.98 11.88
C LEU A 8 -5.67 14.33 13.16
N LYS A 9 -4.45 14.85 13.01
CA LYS A 9 -3.63 15.30 14.14
C LYS A 9 -4.30 16.43 14.92
N GLU A 10 -4.88 17.42 14.23
CA GLU A 10 -5.64 18.50 14.87
C GLU A 10 -6.89 17.98 15.61
N GLN A 11 -7.65 17.07 15.00
CA GLN A 11 -8.83 16.48 15.64
C GLN A 11 -8.48 15.70 16.91
N ILE A 12 -7.40 14.92 16.88
CA ILE A 12 -6.91 14.16 18.03
C ILE A 12 -6.47 15.14 19.14
N ASN A 13 -5.71 16.17 18.80
CA ASN A 13 -5.27 17.19 19.77
C ASN A 13 -6.46 17.93 20.40
N TYR A 14 -7.44 18.32 19.58
CA TYR A 14 -8.65 18.96 20.06
C TYR A 14 -9.45 18.06 21.01
N ALA A 15 -9.65 16.79 20.65
CA ALA A 15 -10.36 15.84 21.50
C ALA A 15 -9.67 15.67 22.86
N ILE A 16 -8.34 15.58 22.88
CA ILE A 16 -7.57 15.45 24.12
C ILE A 16 -7.71 16.66 25.01
N GLN A 17 -7.51 17.86 24.46
CA GLN A 17 -7.59 19.11 25.23
C GLN A 17 -8.97 19.32 25.87
N ASN A 18 -10.03 18.73 25.30
CA ASN A 18 -11.41 18.88 25.77
C ASN A 18 -11.95 17.63 26.50
N SER A 19 -11.15 16.58 26.68
CA SER A 19 -11.63 15.28 27.20
C SER A 19 -11.56 15.14 28.73
N GLU A 20 -11.14 16.19 29.45
CA GLU A 20 -10.78 16.15 30.90
C GLU A 20 -9.79 15.01 31.26
N LEU A 21 -9.19 14.41 30.24
CA LEU A 21 -8.40 13.20 30.36
C LEU A 21 -7.02 13.57 30.87
N ASP A 22 -6.49 12.72 31.76
CA ASP A 22 -5.11 12.86 32.22
C ASP A 22 -4.15 12.90 31.04
N ILE A 23 -3.17 13.82 31.10
CA ILE A 23 -2.25 14.05 29.99
C ILE A 23 -1.42 12.80 29.66
N GLY A 24 -1.13 11.96 30.65
CA GLY A 24 -0.48 10.66 30.45
C GLY A 24 -1.39 9.68 29.72
N ALA A 25 -2.65 9.55 30.14
CA ALA A 25 -3.63 8.71 29.46
C ALA A 25 -3.84 9.15 28.00
N ALA A 26 -3.93 10.46 27.77
CA ALA A 26 -4.08 11.03 26.43
C ALA A 26 -2.87 10.69 25.54
N TYR A 27 -1.65 10.84 26.08
CA TYR A 27 -0.42 10.50 25.37
C TYR A 27 -0.40 9.03 24.92
N PHE A 28 -0.82 8.10 25.78
CA PHE A 28 -0.86 6.67 25.43
C PHE A 28 -1.88 6.37 24.34
N ILE A 29 -3.08 6.97 24.41
CA ILE A 29 -4.11 6.80 23.37
C ILE A 29 -3.61 7.32 22.02
N VAL A 30 -3.03 8.53 22.00
CA VAL A 30 -2.44 9.12 20.79
C VAL A 30 -1.39 8.22 20.19
N LYS A 31 -0.47 7.75 21.02
CA LYS A 31 0.62 6.89 20.60
C LYS A 31 0.10 5.60 19.98
N ASP A 32 -0.89 4.97 20.59
CA ASP A 32 -1.47 3.71 20.11
C ASP A 32 -2.21 3.89 18.78
N VAL A 33 -2.99 4.97 18.66
CA VAL A 33 -3.67 5.34 17.41
C VAL A 33 -2.67 5.56 16.28
N PHE A 34 -1.60 6.33 16.52
CA PHE A 34 -0.58 6.58 15.49
C PHE A 34 0.21 5.33 15.11
N GLN A 35 0.58 4.49 16.09
CA GLN A 35 1.27 3.22 15.81
C GLN A 35 0.40 2.27 14.98
N THR A 36 -0.90 2.24 15.25
CA THR A 36 -1.85 1.42 14.49
C THR A 36 -1.99 1.93 13.05
N LEU A 37 -2.14 3.24 12.87
CA LEU A 37 -2.22 3.86 11.55
C LEU A 37 -0.96 3.62 10.72
N GLU A 38 0.21 3.72 11.34
CA GLU A 38 1.50 3.48 10.68
C GLU A 38 1.61 2.03 10.19
N LYS A 39 1.22 1.05 11.02
CA LYS A 39 1.16 -0.37 10.61
C LYS A 39 0.21 -0.59 9.45
N MET A 40 -0.99 0.00 9.49
CA MET A 40 -1.97 -0.11 8.41
C MET A 40 -1.45 0.52 7.12
N TYR A 41 -0.78 1.66 7.21
CA TYR A 41 -0.18 2.34 6.06
C TYR A 41 0.89 1.47 5.37
N TYR A 42 1.82 0.90 6.15
CA TYR A 42 2.83 0.01 5.59
C TYR A 42 2.24 -1.28 5.03
N ALA A 43 1.22 -1.85 5.69
CA ALA A 43 0.52 -3.01 5.17
C ALA A 43 -0.19 -2.71 3.84
N HIS A 44 -0.77 -1.52 3.71
CA HIS A 44 -1.43 -1.09 2.48
C HIS A 44 -0.43 -0.94 1.33
N ILE A 45 0.70 -0.24 1.54
CA ILE A 45 1.77 -0.13 0.53
C ILE A 45 2.28 -1.51 0.12
N ASN A 46 2.53 -2.40 1.08
CA ASN A 46 2.99 -3.76 0.78
C ASN A 46 1.96 -4.53 -0.05
N THR A 47 0.67 -4.31 0.20
CA THR A 47 -0.41 -4.95 -0.56
C THR A 47 -0.45 -4.40 -1.99
N GLU A 48 -0.43 -3.07 -2.16
CA GLU A 48 -0.39 -2.42 -3.48
C GLU A 48 0.82 -2.91 -4.29
N PHE A 49 2.00 -2.94 -3.68
CA PHE A 49 3.22 -3.42 -4.34
C PHE A 49 3.14 -4.88 -4.77
N MET A 50 2.56 -5.75 -3.92
CA MET A 50 2.38 -7.17 -4.24
C MET A 50 1.32 -7.39 -5.31
N GLU A 51 0.26 -6.57 -5.36
CA GLU A 51 -0.76 -6.60 -6.40
C GLU A 51 -0.22 -6.11 -7.75
N GLU A 52 0.54 -5.01 -7.77
CA GLU A 52 1.23 -4.53 -8.97
C GLU A 52 2.25 -5.57 -9.49
N SER A 53 3.01 -6.18 -8.59
CA SER A 53 3.98 -7.23 -8.96
C SER A 53 3.32 -8.49 -9.52
N LYS A 54 2.07 -8.79 -9.13
CA LYS A 54 1.30 -9.91 -9.68
C LYS A 54 0.75 -9.58 -11.07
N LYS A 55 0.21 -8.37 -11.27
CA LYS A 55 -0.26 -7.91 -12.59
C LYS A 55 0.86 -7.92 -13.63
N ASN A 56 2.06 -7.45 -13.27
CA ASN A 56 3.19 -7.48 -14.20
C ASN A 56 3.62 -8.90 -14.61
N LYS A 57 3.44 -9.91 -13.74
CA LYS A 57 3.72 -11.32 -14.07
C LYS A 57 2.67 -11.93 -14.98
N GLU A 58 1.40 -11.59 -14.78
CA GLU A 58 0.31 -12.06 -15.65
C GLU A 58 0.39 -11.44 -17.06
N GLU A 59 0.87 -10.19 -17.17
CA GLU A 59 1.11 -9.56 -18.48
C GLU A 59 2.34 -10.12 -19.22
N GLU A 60 3.40 -10.55 -18.52
CA GLU A 60 4.56 -11.18 -19.15
C GLU A 60 4.27 -12.60 -19.66
N GLU A 61 3.39 -13.39 -19.02
CA GLU A 61 3.03 -14.73 -19.49
C GLU A 61 2.14 -14.71 -20.76
N ASP A 62 1.26 -13.72 -20.94
CA ASP A 62 0.39 -13.64 -22.16
C ASP A 62 1.16 -13.16 -23.41
N VAL A 63 2.35 -12.56 -23.25
CA VAL A 63 3.20 -12.14 -24.38
C VAL A 63 4.09 -13.29 -24.88
N VAL A 64 4.51 -14.21 -24.00
CA VAL A 64 5.41 -15.33 -24.39
C VAL A 64 4.68 -16.44 -25.14
N THR A 65 3.35 -16.53 -25.03
CA THR A 65 2.58 -17.65 -25.61
C THR A 65 2.10 -17.43 -27.06
N LYS A 66 2.48 -16.33 -27.72
CA LYS A 66 2.05 -16.00 -29.10
C LYS A 66 3.16 -15.93 -30.16
N GLN A 67 4.37 -16.43 -29.87
CA GLN A 67 5.37 -16.65 -30.91
C GLN A 67 5.33 -18.10 -31.38
N ASP A 68 4.56 -18.32 -32.44
CA ASP A 68 4.56 -19.55 -33.23
C ASP A 68 5.99 -19.92 -33.68
N PRO A 69 6.33 -21.22 -33.79
CA PRO A 69 7.68 -21.71 -34.08
C PRO A 69 8.16 -21.30 -35.49
N PRO A 70 9.49 -21.22 -35.73
CA PRO A 70 10.04 -20.78 -37.00
C PRO A 70 9.64 -21.74 -38.13
N GLU A 71 9.02 -21.22 -39.19
CA GLU A 71 8.89 -21.93 -40.47
C GLU A 71 10.30 -22.21 -41.03
N GLU A 72 10.82 -23.42 -40.80
CA GLU A 72 11.85 -24.01 -41.65
C GLU A 72 11.26 -24.22 -43.04
N LYS A 73 11.60 -23.35 -44.00
CA LYS A 73 11.46 -23.68 -45.42
C LYS A 73 12.75 -24.37 -45.88
N GLU A 74 12.75 -25.69 -45.76
CA GLU A 74 13.49 -26.56 -46.67
C GLU A 74 12.99 -26.33 -48.11
N GLN A 75 13.92 -26.02 -49.03
CA GLN A 75 13.91 -26.42 -50.45
C GLN A 75 15.31 -26.03 -50.98
N GLY A 76 16.22 -26.92 -51.39
CA GLY A 76 16.05 -28.28 -51.88
C GLY A 76 16.09 -28.29 -53.41
N LYS A 77 17.30 -28.19 -53.97
CA LYS A 77 17.77 -28.48 -55.35
C LYS A 77 17.22 -27.67 -56.54
#